data_AF-A0A1W6LFD2-F1
#
_entry.id   AF-A0A1W6LFD2-F1
#
_cell.length_a   1.000
_cell.length_b   1.000
_cell.length_c   1.000
_cell.angle_alpha   90.00
_cell.angle_beta   90.00
_cell.angle_gamma   90.00
#
_symmetry.space_group_name_H-M   'P 1'
#
loop_
_entity.id
_entity.type
_entity.pdbx_description
1 polymer ?
#
loop_
_entity_poly.entity_id
_entity_poly.type
_entity_poly.pdbx_seq_one_letter_code
_entity_poly.pdbx_strand_id
1 'polypeptide(L)'
;MSTPAQLRIAARIHYALKGLLGEGIDVSAMLNDPAEAREVLYVCQASGNNELIALANQFFIESEVARLADASSLSKPKRKPQPKAAPQDAAWSRDTSGFGISQPGDLPTLPNSRTSWIKSFAQRLVR
;
A
#
# COMPACT_ATOMS: atom_id res chain seq x y z
N MET A 1 1.25 -6.01 -15.22
CA MET A 1 0.14 -6.60 -16.03
C MET A 1 -0.81 -7.31 -15.07
N SER A 2 -2.13 -7.18 -15.21
CA SER A 2 -3.08 -7.81 -14.27
C SER A 2 -3.14 -9.33 -14.44
N THR A 3 -3.16 -10.07 -13.33
CA THR A 3 -3.17 -11.54 -13.35
C THR A 3 -4.58 -12.08 -13.63
N PRO A 4 -4.73 -13.28 -14.21
CA PRO A 4 -6.05 -13.89 -14.41
C PRO A 4 -6.79 -14.13 -13.08
N ALA A 5 -6.07 -14.33 -11.98
CA ALA A 5 -6.65 -14.42 -10.65
C ALA A 5 -7.23 -13.08 -10.19
N GLN A 6 -6.49 -11.98 -10.39
CA GLN A 6 -6.94 -10.63 -10.08
C GLN A 6 -8.22 -10.25 -10.85
N LEU A 7 -8.27 -10.59 -12.15
CA LEU A 7 -9.46 -10.36 -12.98
C LEU A 7 -10.68 -11.12 -12.47
N ARG A 8 -10.51 -12.38 -12.06
CA ARG A 8 -11.61 -13.18 -11.49
C ARG A 8 -12.14 -12.58 -10.19
N ILE A 9 -11.26 -12.07 -9.34
CA ILE A 9 -11.67 -11.42 -8.08
C ILE A 9 -12.43 -10.13 -8.39
N ALA A 10 -11.90 -9.28 -9.29
CA ALA A 10 -12.56 -8.03 -9.69
C ALA A 10 -13.96 -8.27 -10.29
N ALA A 11 -14.11 -9.28 -11.14
CA ALA A 11 -15.42 -9.67 -11.68
C ALA A 11 -16.40 -10.11 -10.59
N ARG A 12 -15.94 -10.87 -9.58
CA ARG A 12 -16.79 -11.26 -8.44
C ARG A 12 -17.24 -10.05 -7.63
N ILE A 13 -16.35 -9.09 -7.38
CA ILE A 13 -16.67 -7.84 -6.70
C ILE A 13 -17.73 -7.06 -7.51
N HIS A 14 -17.58 -6.97 -8.83
CA HIS A 14 -18.55 -6.31 -9.71
C HIS A 14 -19.96 -6.89 -9.55
N TYR A 15 -20.12 -8.21 -9.66
CA TYR A 15 -21.44 -8.84 -9.55
C TYR A 15 -22.01 -8.77 -8.13
N ALA A 16 -21.17 -8.87 -7.11
CA ALA A 16 -21.60 -8.72 -5.72
C ALA A 16 -22.11 -7.30 -5.44
N LEU A 17 -21.40 -6.26 -5.88
CA LEU A 17 -21.83 -4.87 -5.75
C LEU A 17 -23.11 -4.60 -6.55
N LYS A 18 -23.19 -5.11 -7.79
CA LYS A 18 -24.39 -4.98 -8.62
C LYS A 18 -25.62 -5.63 -7.97
N GLY A 19 -25.45 -6.76 -7.28
CA GLY A 19 -26.53 -7.42 -6.55
C GLY A 19 -26.98 -6.65 -5.30
N LEU A 20 -26.07 -5.95 -4.62
CA LEU A 20 -26.35 -5.25 -3.36
C LEU A 20 -26.82 -3.81 -3.54
N LEU A 21 -26.23 -3.09 -4.48
CA LEU A 21 -26.44 -1.66 -4.71
C LEU A 21 -27.21 -1.37 -6.00
N GLY A 22 -27.44 -2.39 -6.84
CA GLY A 22 -28.02 -2.24 -8.19
C GLY A 22 -27.02 -1.78 -9.24
N GLU A 23 -25.85 -1.28 -8.83
CA GLU A 23 -24.80 -0.76 -9.69
C GLU A 23 -23.49 -1.52 -9.48
N GLY A 24 -22.81 -1.82 -10.59
CA GLY A 24 -21.51 -2.49 -10.58
C GLY A 24 -20.38 -1.50 -10.85
N ILE A 25 -19.14 -1.97 -10.70
CA ILE A 25 -17.94 -1.17 -10.95
C ILE A 25 -17.40 -1.38 -12.37
N ASP A 26 -16.57 -0.46 -12.86
CA ASP A 26 -15.76 -0.74 -14.05
C ASP A 26 -14.55 -1.62 -13.67
N VAL A 27 -14.59 -2.88 -14.08
CA VAL A 27 -13.51 -3.86 -13.83
C VAL A 27 -12.20 -3.44 -14.52
N SER A 28 -12.29 -2.80 -15.69
CA SER A 28 -11.10 -2.36 -16.42
C SER A 28 -10.44 -1.19 -15.71
N ALA A 29 -11.23 -0.23 -15.23
CA ALA A 29 -10.70 0.89 -14.44
C ALA A 29 -10.09 0.38 -13.12
N MET A 30 -10.78 -0.51 -12.39
CA MET A 30 -10.27 -1.11 -11.14
C MET A 30 -8.92 -1.84 -11.32
N LEU A 31 -8.69 -2.49 -12.47
CA LEU A 31 -7.44 -3.23 -12.71
C LEU A 31 -6.28 -2.34 -13.15
N ASN A 32 -6.56 -1.20 -13.79
CA ASN A 32 -5.55 -0.33 -14.38
C ASN A 32 -5.23 0.90 -13.51
N ASP A 33 -6.18 1.38 -12.71
CA ASP A 33 -6.04 2.55 -11.86
C ASP A 33 -6.03 2.17 -10.37
N PRO A 34 -4.92 2.39 -9.65
CA PRO A 34 -4.86 2.14 -8.21
C PRO A 34 -5.75 3.07 -7.37
N ALA A 35 -6.15 4.24 -7.89
CA ALA A 35 -7.10 5.12 -7.21
C ALA A 35 -8.50 4.51 -7.24
N GLU A 36 -8.98 4.12 -8.43
CA GLU A 36 -10.25 3.42 -8.61
C GLU A 36 -10.33 2.15 -7.76
N ALA A 37 -9.27 1.32 -7.79
CA ALA A 37 -9.20 0.13 -6.96
C ALA A 37 -9.37 0.44 -5.48
N ARG A 38 -8.75 1.52 -4.99
CA ARG A 38 -8.81 1.90 -3.58
C ARG A 38 -10.22 2.32 -3.17
N GLU A 39 -10.90 3.09 -3.99
CA GLU A 39 -12.28 3.52 -3.72
C GLU A 39 -13.23 2.33 -3.64
N VAL A 40 -13.17 1.43 -4.62
CA VAL A 40 -13.95 0.19 -4.64
C VAL A 40 -13.70 -0.66 -3.40
N LEU A 41 -12.44 -0.82 -3.01
CA LEU A 41 -12.08 -1.61 -1.83
C LEU A 41 -12.60 -0.98 -0.52
N TYR A 42 -12.63 0.36 -0.43
CA TYR A 42 -13.24 1.04 0.71
C TYR A 42 -14.74 0.84 0.78
N VAL A 43 -15.44 0.91 -0.37
CA VAL A 43 -16.88 0.61 -0.43
C VAL A 43 -17.14 -0.83 0.02
N CYS A 44 -16.34 -1.78 -0.42
CA CYS A 44 -16.46 -3.18 0.01
C CYS A 44 -16.30 -3.32 1.52
N GLN A 45 -15.35 -2.61 2.13
CA GLN A 45 -15.15 -2.62 3.58
C GLN A 45 -16.29 -1.95 4.35
N ALA A 46 -16.84 -0.86 3.82
CA ALA A 46 -17.94 -0.13 4.42
C ALA A 46 -19.30 -0.83 4.28
N SER A 47 -19.44 -1.75 3.31
CA SER A 47 -20.71 -2.44 3.02
C SER A 47 -21.24 -3.31 4.16
N GLY A 48 -20.40 -3.71 5.12
CA GLY A 48 -20.75 -4.67 6.17
C GLY A 48 -20.99 -6.10 5.68
N ASN A 49 -20.81 -6.37 4.38
CA ASN A 49 -20.97 -7.70 3.80
C ASN A 49 -19.64 -8.48 3.91
N ASN A 50 -19.67 -9.60 4.62
CA ASN A 50 -18.49 -10.45 4.86
C ASN A 50 -17.86 -10.98 3.56
N GLU A 51 -18.66 -11.28 2.53
CA GLU A 51 -18.13 -11.76 1.26
C GLU A 51 -17.39 -10.67 0.50
N LEU A 52 -17.94 -9.45 0.46
CA LEU A 52 -17.27 -8.30 -0.16
C LEU A 52 -15.96 -7.96 0.56
N ILE A 53 -15.96 -8.01 1.89
CA ILE A 53 -14.75 -7.80 2.70
C ILE A 53 -13.70 -8.87 2.37
N ALA A 54 -14.09 -10.14 2.28
CA ALA A 54 -13.19 -11.23 1.92
C ALA A 54 -12.60 -11.07 0.51
N LEU A 55 -13.43 -10.71 -0.46
CA LEU A 55 -13.00 -10.46 -1.84
C LEU A 55 -12.05 -9.27 -1.94
N ALA A 56 -12.33 -8.18 -1.22
CA ALA A 56 -11.47 -7.00 -1.17
C ALA A 56 -10.07 -7.34 -0.63
N ASN A 57 -10.02 -8.12 0.46
CA ASN A 57 -8.75 -8.60 1.01
C ASN A 57 -7.99 -9.49 0.02
N GLN A 58 -8.70 -10.39 -0.67
CA GLN A 58 -8.09 -11.28 -1.67
C GLN A 58 -7.52 -10.48 -2.85
N PHE A 59 -8.23 -9.46 -3.32
CA PHE A 59 -7.76 -8.57 -4.38
C PHE A 59 -6.49 -7.83 -3.96
N PHE A 60 -6.44 -7.30 -2.74
CA PHE A 60 -5.27 -6.60 -2.23
C PHE A 60 -4.04 -7.50 -2.20
N ILE A 61 -4.17 -8.72 -1.66
CA ILE A 61 -3.08 -9.70 -1.61
C ILE A 61 -2.58 -10.04 -3.03
N GLU A 62 -3.49 -10.35 -3.95
CA GLU A 62 -3.14 -10.69 -5.32
C GLU A 62 -2.47 -9.53 -6.06
N SER A 63 -2.93 -8.29 -5.83
CA SER A 63 -2.34 -7.09 -6.43
C SER A 63 -0.90 -6.85 -5.94
N GLU A 64 -0.62 -7.10 -4.66
CA GLU A 64 0.73 -6.95 -4.11
C GLU A 64 1.65 -8.07 -4.61
N VAL A 65 1.14 -9.30 -4.72
CA VAL A 65 1.89 -10.42 -5.33
C VAL A 65 2.26 -10.11 -6.78
N ALA A 66 1.32 -9.60 -7.57
CA ALA A 66 1.57 -9.18 -8.95
C ALA A 66 2.62 -8.07 -9.01
N ARG A 67 2.55 -7.08 -8.11
CA ARG A 67 3.51 -5.98 -8.02
C ARG A 67 4.91 -6.45 -7.66
N LEU A 68 5.03 -7.39 -6.72
CA LEU A 68 6.31 -7.98 -6.31
C LEU A 68 6.91 -8.85 -7.43
N ALA A 69 6.08 -9.60 -8.16
CA ALA A 69 6.51 -10.36 -9.32
C ALA A 69 7.11 -9.44 -10.40
N ASP A 70 6.41 -8.35 -10.72
CA ASP A 70 6.90 -7.32 -11.65
C ASP A 70 8.21 -6.69 -11.14
N ALA A 71 8.29 -6.31 -9.85
CA ALA A 71 9.48 -5.70 -9.27
C ALA A 71 10.70 -6.64 -9.27
N SER A 72 10.50 -7.95 -9.05
CA SER A 72 11.58 -8.94 -9.08
C SER A 72 12.22 -9.06 -10.47
N SER A 73 11.42 -8.92 -11.54
CA SER A 73 11.90 -8.97 -12.92
C SER A 73 12.73 -7.74 -13.34
N LEU A 74 12.60 -6.62 -12.62
CA LEU A 74 13.38 -5.38 -12.82
C LEU A 74 14.71 -5.34 -12.04
N SER A 75 15.04 -6.37 -11.26
CA SER A 75 16.28 -6.45 -10.49
C SER A 75 17.50 -6.85 -11.34
N LYS A 76 17.77 -6.12 -12.43
CA LYS A 76 19.12 -6.03 -12.99
C LYS A 76 19.88 -4.97 -12.17
N PRO A 77 20.95 -5.30 -11.44
CA PRO A 77 21.57 -4.39 -10.49
C PRO A 77 22.23 -3.22 -11.24
N LYS A 78 21.57 -2.07 -11.28
CA LYS A 78 22.19 -0.82 -11.73
C LYS A 78 23.11 -0.34 -10.61
N ARG A 79 24.41 -0.61 -10.80
CA ARG A 79 25.56 -0.16 -10.01
C ARG A 79 25.32 1.26 -9.46
N LYS A 80 25.35 1.41 -8.13
CA LYS A 80 25.30 2.70 -7.41
C LYS A 80 26.35 3.66 -7.98
N PRO A 81 26.03 4.91 -8.37
CA PRO A 81 26.97 5.99 -8.21
C PRO A 81 26.99 6.36 -6.72
N GLN A 82 28.18 6.37 -6.13
CA GLN A 82 28.43 6.88 -4.78
C GLN A 82 27.80 8.28 -4.59
N PRO A 83 27.26 8.60 -3.40
CA PRO A 83 26.99 9.97 -3.05
C PRO A 83 28.34 10.63 -2.74
N LYS A 84 28.89 11.39 -3.69
CA LYS A 84 29.77 12.50 -3.29
C LYS A 84 28.86 13.49 -2.57
N ALA A 85 28.99 13.57 -1.25
CA ALA A 85 28.41 14.67 -0.49
C ALA A 85 28.83 15.98 -1.16
N ALA A 86 27.87 16.67 -1.77
CA ALA A 86 28.08 18.05 -2.18
C ALA A 86 28.33 18.85 -0.90
N PRO A 87 29.39 19.66 -0.80
CA PRO A 87 29.52 20.61 0.29
C PRO A 87 28.35 21.57 0.15
N GLN A 88 27.42 21.54 1.09
CA GLN A 88 26.36 22.55 1.17
C GLN A 88 26.97 23.82 1.78
N ASP A 89 27.84 24.49 1.02
CA ASP A 89 28.30 25.85 1.31
C ASP A 89 27.23 26.84 0.85
N ALA A 90 26.11 26.83 1.57
CA ALA A 90 25.08 27.85 1.47
C ALA A 90 25.29 28.84 2.62
N ALA A 91 26.04 29.92 2.36
CA ALA A 91 26.28 30.99 3.33
C ALA A 91 24.98 31.63 3.88
N TRP A 92 23.88 31.51 3.13
CA TRP A 92 22.52 31.96 3.48
C TRP A 92 21.80 31.05 4.49
N SER A 93 22.29 29.81 4.71
CA SER A 93 21.77 28.91 5.74
C SER A 93 22.29 29.22 7.15
N ARG A 94 23.23 30.17 7.28
CA ARG A 94 23.84 30.54 8.57
C ARG A 94 23.12 31.66 9.31
N ASP A 95 22.28 32.46 8.64
CA ASP A 95 21.68 33.68 9.20
C ASP A 95 20.18 33.59 9.49
N THR A 96 19.59 32.39 9.59
CA THR A 96 18.23 32.24 10.14
C THR A 96 18.28 32.16 11.66
N SER A 97 18.60 33.30 12.26
CA SER A 97 18.37 33.59 13.68
C SER A 97 16.87 33.56 13.97
N GLY A 98 16.44 32.73 14.93
CA GLY A 98 15.26 33.05 15.73
C GLY A 98 13.93 32.33 15.46
N PHE A 99 13.90 31.16 14.84
CA PHE A 99 12.78 30.23 15.04
C PHE A 99 13.32 28.90 15.57
N GLY A 100 13.06 28.65 16.85
CA GLY A 100 13.62 27.54 17.62
C GLY A 100 13.44 26.19 16.93
N ILE A 101 14.53 25.68 16.36
CA ILE A 101 14.74 24.25 16.19
C ILE A 101 15.19 23.76 17.55
N SER A 102 14.24 23.59 18.46
CA SER A 102 14.44 22.67 19.57
C SER A 102 14.71 21.31 18.94
N GLN A 103 15.96 20.88 19.01
CA GLN A 103 16.36 19.49 18.82
C GLN A 103 15.41 18.65 19.68
N PRO A 104 14.57 17.75 19.11
CA PRO A 104 13.84 16.84 19.95
C PRO A 104 14.89 16.00 20.67
N GLY A 105 14.95 16.15 22.00
CA GLY A 105 15.84 15.37 22.85
C GLY A 105 15.65 13.89 22.59
N ASP A 106 16.75 13.14 22.68
CA ASP A 106 16.77 11.68 22.50
C ASP A 106 15.71 11.01 23.37
N LEU A 107 14.57 10.72 22.74
CA LEU A 107 13.55 9.87 23.32
C LEU A 107 14.09 8.44 23.27
N PRO A 108 14.06 7.69 24.39
CA PRO A 108 14.35 6.26 24.35
C PRO A 108 13.40 5.62 23.34
N THR A 109 13.98 4.88 22.39
CA THR A 109 13.26 4.18 21.33
C THR A 109 12.26 3.20 21.96
N LEU A 110 11.04 3.66 22.18
CA LEU A 110 9.91 2.78 22.44
C LEU A 110 9.67 1.99 21.15
N PRO A 111 9.61 0.64 21.21
CA PRO A 111 9.44 -0.17 20.03
C PRO A 111 8.15 0.24 19.31
N ASN A 112 8.30 0.61 18.03
CA ASN A 112 7.22 0.93 17.11
C ASN A 112 6.09 -0.12 17.23
N SER A 113 4.98 0.24 17.86
CA SER A 113 3.75 -0.58 17.91
C SER A 113 3.09 -0.77 16.53
N ARG A 114 3.65 -0.20 15.46
CA ARG A 114 3.16 -0.36 14.07
C ARG A 114 3.42 -1.76 13.49
N THR A 115 4.18 -2.62 14.16
CA THR A 115 4.46 -4.00 13.72
C THR A 115 3.83 -5.09 14.60
N SER A 116 3.02 -4.74 15.61
CA SER A 116 2.40 -5.72 16.50
C SER A 116 1.31 -6.54 15.81
N TRP A 117 0.50 -5.93 14.94
CA TRP A 117 -0.60 -6.63 14.26
C TRP A 117 -0.13 -7.68 13.24
N ILE A 118 1.05 -7.49 12.64
CA ILE A 118 1.68 -8.46 11.73
C ILE A 118 2.11 -9.72 12.50
N LYS A 119 2.57 -9.57 13.75
CA LYS A 119 2.95 -10.71 14.61
C LYS A 119 1.72 -11.48 15.10
N SER A 120 0.61 -10.79 15.35
CA SER A 120 -0.67 -11.42 15.73
C SER A 120 -1.26 -12.31 14.64
N PHE A 121 -1.01 -11.97 13.36
CA PHE A 121 -1.48 -12.76 12.22
C PHE A 121 -0.69 -14.07 12.06
N ALA A 122 0.63 -14.04 12.25
CA ALA A 122 1.48 -15.23 12.18
C ALA A 122 1.17 -16.26 13.30
N GLN A 123 0.74 -15.78 14.48
CA GLN A 123 0.39 -16.65 15.62
C GLN A 123 -0.94 -17.41 15.46
N ARG A 124 -1.81 -16.98 14.54
CA ARG A 124 -3.13 -17.60 14.32
C ARG A 124 -3.11 -18.72 13.27
N LEU A 125 -2.00 -18.89 12.55
CA LEU A 125 -1.82 -19.94 11.53
C LEU A 125 -1.11 -21.20 12.05
N VAL A 126 -0.77 -21.26 13.35
CA VAL A 126 -0.07 -22.40 13.99
C VAL A 126 -0.94 -23.00 15.11
N ARG A 127 -2.27 -22.89 15.03
CA ARG A 127 -3.20 -23.64 15.88
C ARG A 127 -4.21 -24.40 15.05
#